data_AF-A0A6A1X6I2-F1
#
_entry.id   AF-A0A6A1X6I2-F1
#
_cell.length_a   1.000
_cell.length_b   1.000
_cell.length_c   1.000
_cell.angle_alpha   90.00
_cell.angle_beta   90.00
_cell.angle_gamma   90.00
#
_symmetry.space_group_name_H-M   'P 1'
#
loop_
_entity.id
_entity.type
_entity.pdbx_description
1 polymer ?
#
loop_
_entity_poly.entity_id
_entity_poly.type
_entity_poly.pdbx_seq_one_letter_code
_entity_poly.pdbx_strand_id
1 'polypeptide(L)'
;MKRILLLLCGIILVPTLACSQRLVEVGKGYSCTSVNTTVFRNNSLVTHGEEQYISYYDNDGYLILGKRKLDSKQWTLHRTQYQGNVKDAHNVISMMVDGEGYVHVSFDHHGHKLNYCRSIAPGSLELGDKIPMTGVDEGNVTYPEFYSLSGGDLLFVYRSGSSGRGNLVMNRYSLKEHKWIRVQDILIDGENKRNAYWQMYVDEKGTIHLSWVWRESWHVETNHDICYARSFDNGVTWYKSSGEQYELPIKLSNAEYACRLPQNCELINQTSMSADAEGNPYIATYWRDPDSNVPQYRIVWNDGKVWHQRQITDRKTPFTLKGGGTKMIPIARPRIVVEDGEVFYIFRDEERGSRVSMAHASDVGISKWTITDLTDFSVDAWEPSHDTELWKKQRKLHLFVQHTRQGDGERTAEIDPQMVYVLETDMNINK
;
A
#
# COMPACT_ATOMS: atom_id res chain seq x y z
N MET A 1 -24.13 -51.24 -53.14
CA MET A 1 -24.03 -51.07 -51.68
C MET A 1 -22.78 -50.27 -51.37
N LYS A 2 -22.89 -48.95 -51.13
CA LYS A 2 -21.78 -48.11 -50.65
C LYS A 2 -22.12 -47.69 -49.22
N ARG A 3 -21.37 -48.20 -48.23
CA ARG A 3 -21.47 -47.77 -46.83
C ARG A 3 -20.64 -46.51 -46.65
N ILE A 4 -21.30 -45.40 -46.33
CA ILE A 4 -20.63 -44.16 -45.92
C ILE A 4 -20.50 -44.21 -44.40
N LEU A 5 -19.26 -44.20 -43.92
CA LEU A 5 -18.91 -44.13 -42.51
C LEU A 5 -18.96 -42.65 -42.11
N LEU A 6 -19.97 -42.25 -41.34
CA LEU A 6 -20.06 -40.92 -40.74
C LEU A 6 -19.19 -40.86 -39.49
N LEU A 7 -18.09 -40.11 -39.57
CA LEU A 7 -17.25 -39.76 -38.43
C LEU A 7 -17.93 -38.62 -37.67
N LEU A 8 -18.43 -38.89 -36.45
CA LEU A 8 -18.87 -37.86 -35.52
C LEU A 8 -17.65 -37.32 -34.76
N CYS A 9 -17.16 -36.14 -35.15
CA CYS A 9 -16.25 -35.37 -34.31
C CYS A 9 -17.03 -34.75 -33.15
N GLY A 10 -16.83 -35.28 -31.94
CA GLY A 10 -17.33 -34.67 -30.72
C GLY A 10 -16.55 -33.39 -30.42
N ILE A 11 -17.25 -32.25 -30.44
CA ILE A 11 -16.71 -30.99 -29.94
C ILE A 11 -16.83 -31.05 -28.41
N ILE A 12 -15.71 -31.28 -27.72
CA ILE A 12 -15.61 -31.10 -26.28
C ILE A 12 -15.50 -29.59 -26.04
N LEU A 13 -16.62 -28.93 -25.70
CA LEU A 13 -16.59 -27.60 -25.12
C LEU A 13 -16.00 -27.72 -23.71
N VAL A 14 -14.73 -27.38 -23.56
CA VAL A 14 -14.15 -27.09 -22.25
C VAL A 14 -14.69 -25.72 -21.83
N PRO A 15 -15.44 -25.61 -20.72
CA PRO A 15 -15.85 -24.30 -20.23
C PRO A 15 -14.62 -23.58 -19.69
N THR A 16 -14.10 -22.62 -20.44
CA THR A 16 -13.21 -21.60 -19.90
C THR A 16 -14.03 -20.77 -18.93
N LEU A 17 -13.84 -20.98 -17.62
CA LEU A 17 -14.32 -20.07 -16.59
C LEU A 17 -13.54 -18.75 -16.74
N ALA A 18 -14.02 -17.87 -17.62
CA ALA A 18 -13.60 -16.48 -17.65
C ALA A 18 -14.17 -15.84 -16.37
N CYS A 19 -13.32 -15.62 -15.37
CA CYS A 19 -13.72 -14.87 -14.20
C CYS A 19 -13.79 -13.41 -14.62
N SER A 20 -14.97 -12.81 -14.77
CA SER A 20 -15.04 -11.37 -15.03
C SER A 20 -14.48 -10.61 -13.82
N GLN A 21 -13.79 -9.49 -14.04
CA GLN A 21 -13.55 -8.49 -13.00
C GLN A 21 -14.86 -8.24 -12.25
N ARG A 22 -14.79 -8.23 -10.91
CA ARG A 22 -15.98 -8.15 -10.08
C ARG A 22 -15.85 -7.03 -9.05
N LEU A 23 -16.76 -6.07 -9.14
CA LEU A 23 -16.96 -5.04 -8.13
C LEU A 23 -17.95 -5.54 -7.08
N VAL A 24 -17.49 -5.69 -5.84
CA VAL A 24 -18.33 -6.03 -4.70
C VAL A 24 -18.59 -4.78 -3.89
N GLU A 25 -19.83 -4.30 -3.94
CA GLU A 25 -20.28 -3.16 -3.13
C GLU A 25 -20.10 -3.45 -1.64
N VAL A 26 -19.63 -2.45 -0.90
CA VAL A 26 -19.45 -2.48 0.56
C VAL A 26 -20.48 -1.56 1.21
N GLY A 27 -20.32 -0.25 0.99
CA GLY A 27 -21.14 0.81 1.55
C GLY A 27 -20.61 2.18 1.11
N LYS A 28 -21.42 3.23 1.19
CA LYS A 28 -20.97 4.58 0.84
C LYS A 28 -20.00 5.12 1.89
N GLY A 29 -18.89 5.69 1.45
CA GLY A 29 -17.86 6.32 2.29
C GLY A 29 -17.69 7.81 1.98
N TYR A 30 -16.98 8.52 2.86
CA TYR A 30 -16.57 9.91 2.63
C TYR A 30 -15.76 10.05 1.34
N SER A 31 -16.01 11.11 0.57
CA SER A 31 -15.41 11.29 -0.76
C SER A 31 -14.89 12.70 -1.07
N CYS A 32 -15.02 13.67 -0.15
CA CYS A 32 -14.55 15.05 -0.42
C CYS A 32 -13.03 15.23 -0.26
N THR A 33 -12.32 14.21 0.25
CA THR A 33 -10.85 14.08 0.27
C THR A 33 -10.47 12.63 -0.08
N SER A 34 -9.19 12.37 -0.30
CA SER A 34 -8.68 11.02 -0.56
C SER A 34 -8.36 10.21 0.70
N VAL A 35 -8.82 10.62 1.90
CA VAL A 35 -8.48 9.97 3.19
C VAL A 35 -8.76 8.47 3.24
N ASN A 36 -9.76 7.98 2.50
CA ASN A 36 -10.09 6.56 2.41
C ASN A 36 -9.25 5.79 1.39
N THR A 37 -8.54 6.49 0.49
CA THR A 37 -8.00 5.95 -0.76
C THR A 37 -6.56 6.39 -0.99
N THR A 38 -5.75 6.48 0.06
CA THR A 38 -4.32 6.78 -0.10
C THR A 38 -3.51 5.48 -0.24
N VAL A 39 -2.35 5.58 -0.89
CA VAL A 39 -1.46 4.42 -1.08
C VAL A 39 -0.96 3.83 0.24
N PHE A 40 -0.86 4.66 1.29
CA PHE A 40 -0.20 4.32 2.56
C PHE A 40 -1.17 3.79 3.64
N ARG A 41 -2.40 3.41 3.27
CA ARG A 41 -3.28 2.62 4.13
C ARG A 41 -2.75 1.18 4.21
N ASN A 42 -2.18 0.79 5.35
CA ASN A 42 -1.57 -0.53 5.60
C ASN A 42 -2.20 -1.20 6.83
N ASN A 43 -3.40 -1.79 6.73
CA ASN A 43 -4.19 -1.98 5.50
C ASN A 43 -5.54 -1.24 5.55
N SER A 44 -6.14 -1.02 4.37
CA SER A 44 -7.57 -0.69 4.22
C SER A 44 -8.46 -1.94 4.14
N LEU A 45 -7.89 -3.05 3.66
CA LEU A 45 -8.52 -4.33 3.39
C LEU A 45 -7.55 -5.45 3.79
N VAL A 46 -8.01 -6.45 4.53
CA VAL A 46 -7.15 -7.56 5.00
C VAL A 46 -7.94 -8.84 5.19
N THR A 47 -7.38 -9.97 4.72
CA THR A 47 -7.96 -11.30 4.92
C THR A 47 -7.31 -12.02 6.11
N HIS A 48 -8.14 -12.63 6.95
CA HIS A 48 -7.73 -13.58 7.98
C HIS A 48 -8.60 -14.84 7.91
N GLY A 49 -7.97 -15.98 7.58
CA GLY A 49 -8.69 -17.21 7.28
C GLY A 49 -9.60 -17.05 6.06
N GLU A 50 -10.91 -17.26 6.24
CA GLU A 50 -11.92 -17.12 5.19
C GLU A 50 -12.67 -15.77 5.24
N GLU A 51 -12.35 -14.92 6.21
CA GLU A 51 -12.99 -13.61 6.37
C GLU A 51 -12.08 -12.51 5.83
N GLN A 52 -12.68 -11.59 5.08
CA GLN A 52 -12.05 -10.35 4.63
C GLN A 52 -12.62 -9.18 5.42
N TYR A 53 -11.74 -8.38 6.01
CA TYR A 53 -12.03 -7.21 6.81
C TYR A 53 -11.73 -5.94 6.05
N ILE A 54 -12.53 -4.90 6.24
CA ILE A 54 -12.37 -3.59 5.59
C ILE A 54 -12.57 -2.46 6.60
N SER A 55 -11.88 -1.34 6.40
CA SER A 55 -12.09 -0.12 7.17
C SER A 55 -12.17 1.12 6.27
N TYR A 56 -13.04 2.06 6.63
CA TYR A 56 -13.16 3.35 5.94
C TYR A 56 -13.95 4.35 6.79
N TYR A 57 -13.87 5.64 6.48
CA TYR A 57 -14.75 6.65 7.04
C TYR A 57 -16.06 6.75 6.25
N ASP A 58 -17.20 6.73 6.94
CA ASP A 58 -18.48 7.12 6.36
C ASP A 58 -18.55 8.64 6.11
N ASN A 59 -19.64 9.11 5.51
CA ASN A 59 -19.80 10.53 5.16
C ASN A 59 -19.78 11.47 6.38
N ASP A 60 -20.16 10.98 7.55
CA ASP A 60 -20.17 11.74 8.81
C ASP A 60 -18.81 11.71 9.51
N GLY A 61 -17.81 11.11 8.87
CA GLY A 61 -16.45 10.95 9.39
C GLY A 61 -16.31 9.86 10.44
N TYR A 62 -17.29 8.98 10.60
CA TYR A 62 -17.18 7.84 11.53
C TYR A 62 -16.39 6.70 10.90
N LEU A 63 -15.51 6.10 11.71
CA LEU A 63 -14.81 4.88 11.34
C LEU A 63 -15.81 3.72 11.25
N ILE A 64 -15.92 3.15 10.06
CA ILE A 64 -16.63 1.91 9.76
C ILE A 64 -15.64 0.76 9.73
N LEU A 65 -15.97 -0.33 10.42
CA LEU A 65 -15.37 -1.63 10.20
C LEU A 65 -16.38 -2.55 9.54
N GLY A 66 -15.92 -3.33 8.57
CA GLY A 66 -16.73 -4.32 7.88
C GLY A 66 -16.03 -5.65 7.80
N LYS A 67 -16.80 -6.73 7.72
CA LYS A 67 -16.28 -8.04 7.32
C LYS A 67 -17.25 -8.81 6.45
N ARG A 68 -16.70 -9.71 5.62
CA ARG A 68 -17.45 -10.71 4.85
C ARG A 68 -16.69 -12.03 4.82
N LYS A 69 -17.40 -13.11 4.51
CA LYS A 69 -16.76 -14.32 3.97
C LYS A 69 -16.29 -14.06 2.53
N LEU A 70 -15.13 -14.59 2.14
CA LEU A 70 -14.52 -14.35 0.82
C LEU A 70 -15.40 -14.79 -0.37
N ASP A 71 -16.21 -15.84 -0.19
CA ASP A 71 -17.14 -16.34 -1.20
C ASP A 71 -18.47 -15.57 -1.24
N SER A 72 -18.68 -14.64 -0.32
CA SER A 72 -19.89 -13.84 -0.18
C SER A 72 -19.72 -12.42 -0.72
N LYS A 73 -20.84 -11.80 -1.13
CA LYS A 73 -20.95 -10.36 -1.39
C LYS A 73 -21.50 -9.59 -0.18
N GLN A 74 -22.01 -10.29 0.82
CA GLN A 74 -22.71 -9.69 1.94
C GLN A 74 -21.71 -9.24 3.00
N TRP A 75 -21.70 -7.95 3.29
CA TRP A 75 -20.89 -7.34 4.33
C TRP A 75 -21.71 -7.16 5.60
N THR A 76 -21.13 -7.54 6.73
CA THR A 76 -21.54 -7.01 8.03
C THR A 76 -20.76 -5.73 8.25
N LEU A 77 -21.45 -4.60 8.41
CA LEU A 77 -20.83 -3.30 8.67
C LEU A 77 -21.18 -2.83 10.09
N HIS A 78 -20.20 -2.24 10.76
CA HIS A 78 -20.33 -1.67 12.08
C HIS A 78 -19.74 -0.26 12.09
N ARG A 79 -20.59 0.72 12.38
CA ARG A 79 -20.14 2.09 12.67
C ARG A 79 -19.65 2.14 14.11
N THR A 80 -18.36 2.40 14.27
CA THR A 80 -17.72 2.45 15.59
C THR A 80 -18.12 3.73 16.33
N GLN A 81 -17.70 3.84 17.59
CA GLN A 81 -17.84 5.05 18.40
C GLN A 81 -16.88 6.19 18.01
N TYR A 82 -16.00 5.98 17.03
CA TYR A 82 -14.92 6.92 16.70
C TYR A 82 -15.18 7.68 15.40
N GLN A 83 -14.84 8.97 15.43
CA GLN A 83 -14.73 9.83 14.26
C GLN A 83 -13.27 10.19 13.99
N GLY A 84 -12.98 10.52 12.73
CA GLY A 84 -11.72 11.14 12.32
C GLY A 84 -11.94 12.48 11.63
N ASN A 85 -10.87 13.27 11.54
CA ASN A 85 -10.83 14.50 10.76
C ASN A 85 -10.67 14.18 9.27
N VAL A 86 -11.75 13.73 8.63
CA VAL A 86 -11.78 13.35 7.20
C VAL A 86 -11.46 14.48 6.22
N LYS A 87 -11.44 15.74 6.69
CA LYS A 87 -11.05 16.90 5.87
C LYS A 87 -9.54 16.96 5.63
N ASP A 88 -8.76 16.20 6.39
CA ASP A 88 -7.32 16.04 6.18
C ASP A 88 -7.03 14.63 5.63
N ALA A 89 -6.48 14.55 4.42
CA ALA A 89 -6.20 13.27 3.76
C ALA A 89 -5.05 12.48 4.41
N HIS A 90 -4.29 13.09 5.33
CA HIS A 90 -3.27 12.40 6.11
C HIS A 90 -3.88 11.51 7.22
N ASN A 91 -5.09 11.83 7.67
CA ASN A 91 -5.78 11.24 8.81
C ASN A 91 -6.40 9.88 8.49
N VAL A 92 -5.66 9.03 7.80
CA VAL A 92 -6.10 7.73 7.28
C VAL A 92 -6.37 6.71 8.39
N ILE A 93 -6.99 5.60 8.02
CA ILE A 93 -7.15 4.40 8.86
C ILE A 93 -6.24 3.30 8.33
N SER A 94 -5.49 2.67 9.22
CA SER A 94 -4.77 1.41 8.98
C SER A 94 -5.26 0.34 9.95
N MET A 95 -5.50 -0.86 9.42
CA MET A 95 -5.95 -2.03 10.21
C MET A 95 -5.15 -3.30 9.87
N MET A 96 -5.13 -4.24 10.81
CA MET A 96 -4.57 -5.58 10.63
C MET A 96 -5.24 -6.57 11.59
N VAL A 97 -5.14 -7.87 11.30
CA VAL A 97 -5.67 -8.93 12.17
C VAL A 97 -4.51 -9.77 12.71
N ASP A 98 -4.43 -9.94 14.03
CA ASP A 98 -3.40 -10.76 14.66
C ASP A 98 -3.67 -12.27 14.52
N GLY A 99 -2.75 -13.11 15.03
CA GLY A 99 -2.87 -14.57 14.95
C GLY A 99 -4.03 -15.17 15.74
N GLU A 100 -4.59 -14.44 16.72
CA GLU A 100 -5.78 -14.86 17.47
C GLU A 100 -7.08 -14.33 16.85
N GLY A 101 -6.99 -13.57 15.76
CA GLY A 101 -8.14 -13.02 15.04
C GLY A 101 -8.62 -11.68 15.57
N TYR A 102 -7.89 -11.00 16.46
CA TYR A 102 -8.26 -9.66 16.90
C TYR A 102 -7.94 -8.62 15.82
N VAL A 103 -8.87 -7.68 15.63
CA VAL A 103 -8.68 -6.56 14.71
C VAL A 103 -7.97 -5.43 15.45
N HIS A 104 -6.79 -5.03 14.96
CA HIS A 104 -6.03 -3.88 15.41
C HIS A 104 -6.28 -2.72 14.46
N VAL A 105 -6.59 -1.53 14.99
CA VAL A 105 -6.89 -0.34 14.18
C VAL A 105 -6.22 0.89 14.75
N SER A 106 -5.60 1.70 13.88
CA SER A 106 -5.04 3.00 14.22
C SER A 106 -5.40 4.02 13.14
N PHE A 107 -5.77 5.23 13.56
CA PHE A 107 -6.48 6.17 12.68
C PHE A 107 -6.37 7.64 13.11
N ASP A 108 -6.66 8.56 12.18
CA ASP A 108 -6.85 9.98 12.47
C ASP A 108 -5.60 10.71 13.00
N HIS A 109 -4.51 10.66 12.23
CA HIS A 109 -3.21 11.22 12.60
C HIS A 109 -2.60 12.14 11.55
N HIS A 110 -2.38 13.39 11.94
CA HIS A 110 -1.43 14.30 11.30
C HIS A 110 -0.69 15.11 12.37
N GLY A 111 0.22 14.43 13.08
CA GLY A 111 0.95 14.97 14.23
C GLY A 111 0.16 15.01 15.54
N HIS A 112 -0.63 13.95 15.80
CA HIS A 112 -1.54 13.87 16.95
C HIS A 112 -1.15 12.75 17.91
N LYS A 113 -1.75 12.73 19.10
CA LYS A 113 -1.62 11.59 20.02
C LYS A 113 -2.12 10.30 19.32
N LEU A 114 -1.46 9.18 19.60
CA LEU A 114 -1.85 7.87 19.09
C LEU A 114 -3.32 7.58 19.41
N ASN A 115 -4.05 7.17 18.36
CA ASN A 115 -5.37 6.59 18.42
C ASN A 115 -5.18 5.15 17.98
N TYR A 116 -5.24 4.23 18.92
CA TYR A 116 -5.07 2.82 18.66
C TYR A 116 -6.10 2.05 19.49
N CYS A 117 -6.80 1.13 18.85
CA CYS A 117 -7.82 0.28 19.46
C CYS A 117 -7.62 -1.16 18.99
N ARG A 118 -8.15 -2.09 19.77
CA ARG A 118 -8.28 -3.51 19.41
C ARG A 118 -9.75 -3.91 19.50
N SER A 119 -10.17 -4.87 18.68
CA SER A 119 -11.50 -5.48 18.84
C SER A 119 -11.67 -6.09 20.23
N ILE A 120 -12.91 -6.11 20.73
CA ILE A 120 -13.23 -6.65 22.05
C ILE A 120 -13.15 -8.19 22.12
N ALA A 121 -13.19 -8.85 20.96
CA ALA A 121 -13.11 -10.30 20.80
C ALA A 121 -12.52 -10.65 19.42
N PRO A 122 -12.02 -11.89 19.21
CA PRO A 122 -11.63 -12.39 17.90
C PRO A 122 -12.74 -12.23 16.86
N GLY A 123 -12.40 -11.66 15.72
CA GLY A 123 -13.28 -11.41 14.58
C GLY A 123 -14.44 -10.44 14.83
N SER A 124 -14.47 -9.77 15.99
CA SER A 124 -15.48 -8.74 16.28
C SER A 124 -15.16 -7.44 15.54
N LEU A 125 -16.21 -6.75 15.08
CA LEU A 125 -16.11 -5.39 14.54
C LEU A 125 -16.25 -4.32 15.63
N GLU A 126 -16.60 -4.69 16.86
CA GLU A 126 -16.70 -3.78 17.99
C GLU A 126 -15.31 -3.51 18.57
N LEU A 127 -14.95 -2.22 18.69
CA LEU A 127 -13.67 -1.77 19.23
C LEU A 127 -13.80 -1.38 20.70
N GLY A 128 -12.78 -1.72 21.49
CA GLY A 128 -12.61 -1.17 22.84
C GLY A 128 -12.18 0.29 22.84
N ASP A 129 -11.82 0.78 24.02
CA ASP A 129 -11.31 2.14 24.21
C ASP A 129 -9.95 2.35 23.51
N LYS A 130 -9.60 3.62 23.25
CA LYS A 130 -8.27 4.00 22.79
C LYS A 130 -7.25 3.67 23.88
N ILE A 131 -6.25 2.85 23.54
CA ILE A 131 -5.18 2.42 24.45
C ILE A 131 -3.80 2.81 23.89
N PRO A 132 -2.79 3.02 24.76
CA PRO A 132 -1.42 3.18 24.31
C PRO A 132 -0.87 1.86 23.74
N MET A 133 0.24 1.93 23.00
CA MET A 133 1.03 0.74 22.67
C MET A 133 2.10 0.52 23.75
N THR A 134 3.13 1.35 23.76
CA THR A 134 4.19 1.40 24.77
C THR A 134 4.04 2.58 25.72
N GLY A 135 3.26 3.61 25.34
CA GLY A 135 3.13 4.86 26.08
C GLY A 135 4.30 5.84 25.90
N VAL A 136 5.26 5.51 25.02
CA VAL A 136 6.48 6.30 24.77
C VAL A 136 6.49 6.78 23.32
N ASP A 137 6.75 8.06 23.07
CA ASP A 137 6.74 8.71 21.73
C ASP A 137 5.43 8.66 20.95
N GLU A 138 4.31 8.44 21.65
CA GLU A 138 2.97 8.33 21.08
C GLU A 138 2.20 9.66 21.05
N GLY A 139 2.87 10.80 21.28
CA GLY A 139 2.23 12.12 21.36
C GLY A 139 2.10 12.86 20.02
N ASN A 140 2.84 12.44 18.99
CA ASN A 140 2.96 13.14 17.72
C ASN A 140 3.11 12.13 16.57
N VAL A 141 2.05 11.39 16.31
CA VAL A 141 1.96 10.30 15.33
C VAL A 141 1.43 10.83 14.00
N THR A 142 1.97 10.31 12.90
CA THR A 142 1.44 10.39 11.53
C THR A 142 1.71 9.07 10.82
N TYR A 143 0.87 8.69 9.86
CA TYR A 143 1.04 7.49 9.01
C TYR A 143 1.16 6.18 9.81
N PRO A 144 0.10 5.75 10.51
CA PRO A 144 0.10 4.44 11.16
C PRO A 144 0.12 3.32 10.11
N GLU A 145 0.97 2.32 10.30
CA GLU A 145 1.09 1.17 9.39
C GLU A 145 1.24 -0.13 10.19
N PHE A 146 0.46 -1.15 9.86
CA PHE A 146 0.55 -2.48 10.43
C PHE A 146 1.07 -3.50 9.42
N TYR A 147 1.80 -4.50 9.92
CA TYR A 147 2.25 -5.64 9.13
C TYR A 147 2.14 -6.94 9.93
N SER A 148 1.65 -8.00 9.30
CA SER A 148 1.67 -9.34 9.89
C SER A 148 3.11 -9.86 9.99
N LEU A 149 3.48 -10.42 11.15
CA LEU A 149 4.72 -11.15 11.36
C LEU A 149 4.44 -12.65 11.51
N SER A 150 5.50 -13.45 11.29
CA SER A 150 5.45 -14.90 11.52
C SER A 150 5.00 -15.24 12.94
N GLY A 151 4.12 -16.23 13.06
CA GLY A 151 3.55 -16.66 14.35
C GLY A 151 2.36 -15.84 14.84
N GLY A 152 1.89 -14.85 14.06
CA GLY A 152 0.68 -14.09 14.39
C GLY A 152 0.91 -12.81 15.19
N ASP A 153 2.18 -12.50 15.49
CA ASP A 153 2.59 -11.19 15.98
C ASP A 153 2.34 -10.11 14.92
N LEU A 154 2.32 -8.85 15.35
CA LEU A 154 2.17 -7.70 14.45
C LEU A 154 3.36 -6.75 14.59
N LEU A 155 3.75 -6.13 13.48
CA LEU A 155 4.60 -4.95 13.46
C LEU A 155 3.70 -3.71 13.36
N PHE A 156 4.06 -2.64 14.06
CA PHE A 156 3.48 -1.32 13.88
C PHE A 156 4.56 -0.29 13.66
N VAL A 157 4.39 0.51 12.62
CA VAL A 157 5.34 1.56 12.25
C VAL A 157 4.57 2.86 12.12
N TYR A 158 5.18 3.94 12.58
CA TYR A 158 4.62 5.28 12.42
C TYR A 158 5.71 6.32 12.32
N ARG A 159 5.35 7.48 11.76
CA ARG A 159 6.20 8.66 11.77
C ARG A 159 5.94 9.44 13.06
N SER A 160 6.97 9.53 13.90
CA SER A 160 6.95 10.38 15.08
C SER A 160 7.55 11.75 14.77
N GLY A 161 6.89 12.82 15.19
CA GLY A 161 7.36 14.20 15.05
C GLY A 161 6.83 14.95 13.82
N SER A 162 7.10 16.25 13.77
CA SER A 162 6.63 17.15 12.71
C SER A 162 7.49 17.11 11.44
N SER A 163 7.00 17.76 10.38
CA SER A 163 7.76 17.96 9.13
C SER A 163 9.12 18.60 9.42
N GLY A 164 10.21 18.02 8.89
CA GLY A 164 11.59 18.43 9.18
C GLY A 164 12.33 17.56 10.20
N ARG A 165 11.61 16.77 11.02
CA ARG A 165 12.18 15.90 12.08
C ARG A 165 11.45 14.56 12.21
N GLY A 166 10.75 14.13 11.17
CA GLY A 166 9.97 12.89 11.24
C GLY A 166 10.88 11.68 11.35
N ASN A 167 10.70 10.90 12.41
CA ASN A 167 11.47 9.71 12.73
C ASN A 167 10.60 8.45 12.55
N LEU A 168 11.19 7.37 12.03
CA LEU A 168 10.53 6.08 11.93
C LEU A 168 10.60 5.40 13.30
N VAL A 169 9.45 5.20 13.94
CA VAL A 169 9.34 4.41 15.16
C VAL A 169 8.71 3.07 14.83
N MET A 170 9.27 1.99 15.37
CA MET A 170 8.84 0.62 15.12
C MET A 170 8.55 -0.12 16.41
N ASN A 171 7.34 -0.66 16.53
CA ASN A 171 6.89 -1.50 17.63
C ASN A 171 6.50 -2.89 17.13
N ARG A 172 6.56 -3.89 18.01
CA ARG A 172 6.06 -5.25 17.79
C ARG A 172 5.02 -5.60 18.84
N TYR A 173 3.89 -6.12 18.40
CA TYR A 173 2.91 -6.78 19.25
C TYR A 173 3.30 -8.24 19.41
N SER A 174 3.55 -8.66 20.64
CA SER A 174 3.70 -10.07 20.96
C SER A 174 2.33 -10.66 21.26
N LEU A 175 1.90 -11.60 20.44
CA LEU A 175 0.65 -12.34 20.62
C LEU A 175 0.68 -13.13 21.94
N LYS A 176 1.82 -13.77 22.24
CA LYS A 176 2.02 -14.54 23.48
C LYS A 176 1.82 -13.70 24.75
N GLU A 177 2.27 -12.45 24.73
CA GLU A 177 2.30 -11.57 25.90
C GLU A 177 1.18 -10.51 25.86
N HIS A 178 0.41 -10.50 24.78
CA HIS A 178 -0.62 -9.51 24.44
C HIS A 178 -0.20 -8.05 24.63
N LYS A 179 1.06 -7.71 24.36
CA LYS A 179 1.64 -6.37 24.60
C LYS A 179 2.49 -5.87 23.45
N TRP A 180 2.55 -4.55 23.31
CA TRP A 180 3.46 -3.87 22.39
C TRP A 180 4.82 -3.62 23.05
N ILE A 181 5.89 -3.79 22.28
CA ILE A 181 7.27 -3.55 22.69
C ILE A 181 7.95 -2.73 21.59
N ARG A 182 8.77 -1.73 21.99
CA ARG A 182 9.61 -0.96 21.06
C ARG A 182 10.67 -1.88 20.45
N VAL A 183 10.80 -1.85 19.12
CA VAL A 183 11.82 -2.58 18.37
C VAL A 183 12.95 -1.64 17.95
N GLN A 184 12.61 -0.50 17.34
CA GLN A 184 13.57 0.54 16.95
C GLN A 184 13.04 1.92 17.33
N ASP A 185 13.86 2.66 18.09
CA ASP A 185 13.62 4.07 18.38
C ASP A 185 14.04 4.95 17.20
N ILE A 186 15.21 4.69 16.63
CA ILE A 186 15.78 5.44 15.50
C ILE A 186 16.39 4.45 14.52
N LEU A 187 15.63 4.08 13.49
CA LEU A 187 16.11 3.17 12.44
C LEU A 187 16.79 3.94 11.29
N ILE A 188 16.12 4.99 10.81
CA ILE A 188 16.62 5.88 9.76
C ILE A 188 16.90 7.23 10.40
N ASP A 189 18.15 7.69 10.34
CA ASP A 189 18.57 8.96 10.91
C ASP A 189 18.85 9.99 9.79
N GLY A 190 18.02 11.04 9.77
CA GLY A 190 18.19 12.20 8.90
C GLY A 190 19.24 13.19 9.38
N GLU A 191 19.90 12.93 10.52
CA GLU A 191 20.98 13.72 11.12
C GLU A 191 20.59 15.19 11.37
N ASN A 192 19.30 15.45 11.64
CA ASN A 192 18.70 16.78 11.70
C ASN A 192 18.89 17.64 10.43
N LYS A 193 19.22 17.01 9.30
CA LYS A 193 19.47 17.68 8.01
C LYS A 193 18.39 17.36 6.97
N ARG A 194 17.83 16.16 7.01
CA ARG A 194 16.89 15.64 6.01
C ARG A 194 15.78 14.82 6.65
N ASN A 195 14.74 14.55 5.87
CA ASN A 195 13.66 13.64 6.22
C ASN A 195 13.78 12.34 5.41
N ALA A 196 13.20 11.27 5.93
CA ALA A 196 12.92 10.06 5.16
C ALA A 196 11.40 9.87 5.01
N TYR A 197 11.01 9.28 3.89
CA TYR A 197 9.66 8.77 3.67
C TYR A 197 9.76 7.34 3.18
N TRP A 198 9.21 6.43 3.96
CA TRP A 198 9.39 5.00 3.78
C TRP A 198 8.10 4.31 3.33
N GLN A 199 8.30 3.06 2.94
CA GLN A 199 7.29 2.03 2.81
C GLN A 199 7.91 0.69 3.23
N MET A 200 7.08 -0.24 3.68
CA MET A 200 7.53 -1.56 4.12
C MET A 200 6.65 -2.67 3.56
N TYR A 201 7.19 -3.88 3.62
CA TYR A 201 6.46 -5.11 3.31
C TYR A 201 7.07 -6.25 4.12
N VAL A 202 6.24 -7.13 4.67
CA VAL A 202 6.70 -8.39 5.26
C VAL A 202 6.45 -9.50 4.24
N ASP A 203 7.49 -10.17 3.79
CA ASP A 203 7.38 -11.24 2.80
C ASP A 203 6.77 -12.53 3.38
N GLU A 204 6.60 -13.55 2.54
CA GLU A 204 6.04 -14.84 2.93
C GLU A 204 6.95 -15.66 3.86
N LYS A 205 8.23 -15.29 3.95
CA LYS A 205 9.22 -15.87 4.87
C LYS A 205 9.27 -15.13 6.21
N GLY A 206 8.56 -14.01 6.35
CA GLY A 206 8.57 -13.16 7.54
C GLY A 206 9.72 -12.14 7.55
N THR A 207 10.44 -11.97 6.44
CA THR A 207 11.44 -10.91 6.29
C THR A 207 10.74 -9.56 6.22
N ILE A 208 11.19 -8.61 7.03
CA ILE A 208 10.75 -7.23 6.94
C ILE A 208 11.60 -6.53 5.89
N HIS A 209 10.98 -6.01 4.85
CA HIS A 209 11.61 -5.15 3.86
C HIS A 209 11.25 -3.70 4.12
N LEU A 210 12.23 -2.81 3.94
CA LEU A 210 12.10 -1.37 4.11
C LEU A 210 12.77 -0.67 2.93
N SER A 211 12.06 0.27 2.32
CA SER A 211 12.66 1.21 1.37
C SER A 211 12.19 2.63 1.64
N TRP A 212 12.99 3.60 1.27
CA TRP A 212 12.68 5.01 1.49
C TRP A 212 13.33 5.93 0.47
N VAL A 213 12.81 7.15 0.38
CA VAL A 213 13.46 8.28 -0.29
C VAL A 213 13.94 9.29 0.75
N TRP A 214 15.01 10.01 0.44
CA TRP A 214 15.44 11.16 1.24
C TRP A 214 14.77 12.44 0.76
N ARG A 215 14.57 13.40 1.66
CA ARG A 215 14.13 14.75 1.33
C ARG A 215 14.92 15.79 2.11
N GLU A 216 15.66 16.64 1.41
CA GLU A 216 16.57 17.63 2.04
C GLU A 216 15.87 18.84 2.66
N SER A 217 14.61 19.14 2.28
CA SER A 217 13.87 20.27 2.84
C SER A 217 12.37 19.98 3.00
N TRP A 218 11.56 21.00 3.30
CA TRP A 218 10.10 20.84 3.33
C TRP A 218 9.49 20.66 1.92
N HIS A 219 10.22 21.09 0.88
CA HIS A 219 9.80 21.05 -0.51
C HIS A 219 9.90 19.65 -1.12
N VAL A 220 8.85 19.21 -1.81
CA VAL A 220 8.79 17.87 -2.43
C VAL A 220 9.83 17.68 -3.54
N GLU A 221 10.19 18.73 -4.26
CA GLU A 221 11.23 18.67 -5.31
C GLU A 221 12.63 18.32 -4.77
N THR A 222 12.82 18.38 -3.46
CA THR A 222 14.06 17.96 -2.79
C THR A 222 14.08 16.48 -2.43
N ASN A 223 13.08 15.69 -2.85
CA ASN A 223 13.15 14.24 -2.82
C ASN A 223 14.31 13.75 -3.70
N HIS A 224 15.09 12.79 -3.21
CA HIS A 224 16.17 12.15 -3.97
C HIS A 224 16.43 10.73 -3.47
N ASP A 225 17.03 9.94 -4.35
CA ASP A 225 17.44 8.55 -4.15
C ASP A 225 16.32 7.58 -3.71
N ILE A 226 16.56 6.28 -3.90
CA ILE A 226 15.77 5.19 -3.32
C ILE A 226 16.74 4.30 -2.57
N CYS A 227 16.51 4.14 -1.27
CA CYS A 227 17.32 3.35 -0.37
C CYS A 227 16.57 2.09 0.10
N TYR A 228 17.31 1.10 0.61
CA TYR A 228 16.76 -0.19 1.02
C TYR A 228 17.46 -0.77 2.25
N ALA A 229 16.71 -1.53 3.05
CA ALA A 229 17.20 -2.42 4.08
C ALA A 229 16.21 -3.57 4.31
N ARG A 230 16.66 -4.68 4.91
CA ARG A 230 15.78 -5.79 5.35
C ARG A 230 16.18 -6.36 6.70
N SER A 231 15.24 -6.94 7.41
CA SER A 231 15.44 -7.61 8.70
C SER A 231 14.83 -9.00 8.69
N PHE A 232 15.59 -9.98 9.17
CA PHE A 232 15.17 -11.39 9.26
C PHE A 232 14.71 -11.80 10.67
N ASP A 233 14.83 -10.91 11.65
CA ASP A 233 14.62 -11.19 13.07
C ASP A 233 13.58 -10.26 13.72
N ASN A 234 12.56 -9.90 12.95
CA ASN A 234 11.46 -9.01 13.35
C ASN A 234 11.92 -7.58 13.72
N GLY A 235 12.94 -7.07 13.05
CA GLY A 235 13.34 -5.66 13.07
C GLY A 235 14.51 -5.36 14.02
N VAL A 236 15.11 -6.37 14.65
CA VAL A 236 16.21 -6.19 15.62
C VAL A 236 17.52 -5.87 14.89
N THR A 237 17.88 -6.67 13.90
CA THR A 237 19.06 -6.43 13.04
C THR A 237 18.64 -6.20 11.59
N TRP A 238 19.45 -5.40 10.88
CA TRP A 238 19.16 -4.96 9.52
C TRP A 238 20.32 -5.26 8.59
N TYR A 239 20.00 -5.58 7.34
CA TYR A 239 20.94 -6.00 6.30
C TYR A 239 20.67 -5.30 4.98
N LYS A 240 21.73 -5.12 4.20
CA LYS A 240 21.67 -4.77 2.78
C LYS A 240 21.21 -5.97 1.94
N SER A 241 20.83 -5.73 0.68
CA SER A 241 20.58 -6.80 -0.28
C SER A 241 21.84 -7.66 -0.53
N SER A 242 23.03 -7.07 -0.41
CA SER A 242 24.33 -7.76 -0.52
C SER A 242 24.67 -8.71 0.63
N GLY A 243 23.88 -8.70 1.71
CA GLY A 243 24.10 -9.50 2.92
C GLY A 243 24.99 -8.83 3.98
N GLU A 244 25.52 -7.63 3.72
CA GLU A 244 26.21 -6.83 4.74
C GLU A 244 25.23 -6.36 5.82
N GLN A 245 25.58 -6.59 7.09
CA GLN A 245 24.80 -6.09 8.23
C GLN A 245 25.02 -4.60 8.43
N TYR A 246 23.96 -3.86 8.75
CA TYR A 246 24.02 -2.44 9.09
C TYR A 246 24.55 -2.22 10.51
N GLU A 247 25.42 -1.22 10.64
CA GLU A 247 25.60 -0.48 11.89
C GLU A 247 24.53 0.62 11.97
N LEU A 248 23.60 0.49 12.93
CA LEU A 248 22.49 1.43 13.11
C LEU A 248 22.93 2.73 13.82
N PRO A 249 22.24 3.86 13.58
CA PRO A 249 21.13 4.03 12.63
C PRO A 249 21.61 4.12 11.17
N ILE A 250 20.68 3.89 10.24
CA ILE A 250 20.92 4.04 8.81
C ILE A 250 20.85 5.53 8.43
N LYS A 251 21.94 6.04 7.85
CA LYS A 251 22.16 7.44 7.47
C LYS A 251 22.46 7.54 5.97
N LEU A 252 22.51 8.76 5.45
CA LEU A 252 22.90 9.01 4.05
C LEU A 252 24.24 8.34 3.67
N SER A 253 25.19 8.29 4.59
CA SER A 253 26.55 7.78 4.33
C SER A 253 26.68 6.26 4.27
N ASN A 254 25.82 5.50 4.96
CA ASN A 254 25.91 4.03 5.01
C ASN A 254 24.72 3.32 4.36
N ALA A 255 23.65 4.03 4.00
CA ALA A 255 22.49 3.48 3.30
C ALA A 255 22.88 2.73 2.01
N GLU A 256 22.16 1.66 1.72
CA GLU A 256 22.22 1.01 0.41
C GLU A 256 21.32 1.80 -0.53
N TYR A 257 21.82 2.09 -1.72
CA TYR A 257 21.09 2.82 -2.73
C TYR A 257 20.59 1.84 -3.78
N ALA A 258 19.30 1.50 -3.70
CA ALA A 258 18.61 0.71 -4.71
C ALA A 258 18.56 1.43 -6.06
N CYS A 259 18.37 2.76 -6.04
CA CYS A 259 18.51 3.60 -7.21
C CYS A 259 19.02 5.00 -6.81
N ARG A 260 20.04 5.50 -7.52
CA ARG A 260 20.52 6.87 -7.34
C ARG A 260 19.72 7.81 -8.23
N LEU A 261 19.02 8.77 -7.62
CA LEU A 261 18.17 9.73 -8.32
C LEU A 261 18.42 11.13 -7.77
N PRO A 262 18.65 12.14 -8.61
CA PRO A 262 18.89 13.50 -8.14
C PRO A 262 17.61 14.16 -7.60
N GLN A 263 17.74 15.28 -6.91
CA GLN A 263 16.62 16.18 -6.67
C GLN A 263 16.05 16.73 -7.99
N ASN A 264 14.85 17.32 -7.95
CA ASN A 264 14.16 17.92 -9.08
C ASN A 264 13.86 16.96 -10.24
N CYS A 265 13.85 15.65 -9.99
CA CYS A 265 13.44 14.64 -10.97
C CYS A 265 11.98 14.18 -10.79
N GLU A 266 11.15 14.94 -10.06
CA GLU A 266 9.74 14.56 -9.80
C GLU A 266 9.58 13.21 -9.09
N LEU A 267 10.61 12.75 -8.39
CA LEU A 267 10.55 11.56 -7.53
C LEU A 267 9.53 11.79 -6.43
N ILE A 268 8.53 10.93 -6.35
CA ILE A 268 7.55 10.95 -5.28
C ILE A 268 8.03 10.19 -4.05
N ASN A 269 7.48 10.55 -2.90
CA ASN A 269 7.71 9.91 -1.61
C ASN A 269 6.51 9.05 -1.19
N GLN A 270 6.74 8.13 -0.24
CA GLN A 270 5.70 7.35 0.44
C GLN A 270 4.82 6.59 -0.57
N THR A 271 5.40 5.61 -1.24
CA THR A 271 4.72 4.76 -2.22
C THR A 271 4.45 3.39 -1.63
N SER A 272 4.84 2.32 -2.30
CA SER A 272 4.71 0.96 -1.79
C SER A 272 5.82 0.07 -2.32
N MET A 273 5.96 -1.08 -1.67
CA MET A 273 6.86 -2.14 -2.08
C MET A 273 6.22 -3.51 -1.85
N SER A 274 6.80 -4.53 -2.46
CA SER A 274 6.44 -5.93 -2.29
C SER A 274 7.70 -6.80 -2.34
N ALA A 275 7.54 -8.10 -2.17
CA ALA A 275 8.57 -9.09 -2.38
C ALA A 275 7.96 -10.35 -2.99
N ASP A 276 8.73 -11.05 -3.82
CA ASP A 276 8.35 -12.38 -4.29
C ASP A 276 8.55 -13.45 -3.20
N ALA A 277 8.14 -14.68 -3.48
CA ALA A 277 8.31 -15.82 -2.56
C ALA A 277 9.79 -16.06 -2.20
N GLU A 278 10.71 -15.61 -3.05
CA GLU A 278 12.16 -15.74 -2.87
C GLU A 278 12.74 -14.71 -1.90
N GLY A 279 11.97 -13.67 -1.56
CA GLY A 279 12.41 -12.58 -0.68
C GLY A 279 13.19 -11.51 -1.44
N ASN A 280 13.02 -11.44 -2.77
CA ASN A 280 13.57 -10.37 -3.59
C ASN A 280 12.64 -9.15 -3.51
N PRO A 281 13.16 -7.95 -3.20
CA PRO A 281 12.34 -6.75 -3.06
C PRO A 281 11.98 -6.11 -4.40
N TYR A 282 10.76 -5.58 -4.50
CA TYR A 282 10.26 -4.78 -5.61
C TYR A 282 9.66 -3.48 -5.06
N ILE A 283 10.03 -2.35 -5.64
CA ILE A 283 9.63 -1.00 -5.20
C ILE A 283 8.92 -0.32 -6.36
N ALA A 284 7.68 0.11 -6.13
CA ALA A 284 6.88 0.81 -7.13
C ALA A 284 6.86 2.31 -6.84
N THR A 285 7.21 3.13 -7.82
CA THR A 285 7.24 4.59 -7.68
C THR A 285 7.14 5.28 -9.05
N TYR A 286 7.34 6.58 -9.11
CA TYR A 286 7.53 7.32 -10.36
C TYR A 286 8.56 8.44 -10.20
N TRP A 287 9.22 8.77 -11.30
CA TRP A 287 10.07 9.95 -11.46
C TRP A 287 10.20 10.28 -12.95
N ARG A 288 10.85 11.40 -13.24
CA ARG A 288 11.06 11.97 -14.57
C ARG A 288 12.53 11.84 -14.99
N ASP A 289 12.76 11.43 -16.22
CA ASP A 289 14.12 11.35 -16.79
C ASP A 289 14.71 12.75 -17.05
N PRO A 290 16.05 12.91 -17.04
CA PRO A 290 16.69 14.22 -17.22
C PRO A 290 16.34 14.93 -18.54
N ASP A 291 16.11 14.17 -19.61
CA ASP A 291 15.82 14.62 -20.97
C ASP A 291 14.32 14.71 -21.29
N SER A 292 13.45 14.48 -20.30
CA SER A 292 11.99 14.51 -20.44
C SER A 292 11.36 15.51 -19.47
N ASN A 293 10.22 16.10 -19.81
CA ASN A 293 9.39 16.87 -18.87
C ASN A 293 8.24 16.02 -18.26
N VAL A 294 8.17 14.72 -18.58
CA VAL A 294 7.06 13.81 -18.23
C VAL A 294 7.51 12.78 -17.19
N PRO A 295 6.97 12.81 -15.95
CA PRO A 295 7.17 11.72 -15.00
C PRO A 295 6.58 10.41 -15.52
N GLN A 296 7.27 9.30 -15.28
CA GLN A 296 6.88 7.95 -15.70
C GLN A 296 6.80 7.02 -14.50
N TYR A 297 5.86 6.07 -14.53
CA TYR A 297 5.82 4.96 -13.57
C TYR A 297 7.05 4.07 -13.71
N ARG A 298 7.53 3.59 -12.56
CA ARG A 298 8.77 2.83 -12.42
C ARG A 298 8.60 1.66 -11.47
N ILE A 299 9.36 0.61 -11.75
CA ILE A 299 9.68 -0.45 -10.80
C ILE A 299 11.19 -0.51 -10.60
N VAL A 300 11.62 -0.67 -9.36
CA VAL A 300 13.00 -0.92 -8.96
C VAL A 300 13.02 -2.22 -8.18
N TRP A 301 13.87 -3.18 -8.55
CA TRP A 301 13.92 -4.47 -7.88
C TRP A 301 15.34 -4.99 -7.77
N ASN A 302 15.58 -5.89 -6.81
CA ASN A 302 16.85 -6.61 -6.68
C ASN A 302 16.62 -8.08 -6.97
N ASP A 303 17.37 -8.68 -7.88
CA ASP A 303 17.23 -10.10 -8.28
C ASP A 303 18.02 -11.09 -7.39
N GLY A 304 18.43 -10.63 -6.20
CA GLY A 304 19.35 -11.32 -5.30
C GLY A 304 20.82 -11.05 -5.59
N LYS A 305 21.16 -10.32 -6.68
CA LYS A 305 22.53 -9.97 -7.03
C LYS A 305 22.70 -8.48 -7.25
N VAL A 306 21.86 -7.88 -8.09
CA VAL A 306 21.97 -6.48 -8.49
C VAL A 306 20.61 -5.80 -8.53
N TRP A 307 20.64 -4.48 -8.37
CA TRP A 307 19.47 -3.64 -8.52
C TRP A 307 19.21 -3.31 -9.99
N HIS A 308 17.95 -3.41 -10.38
CA HIS A 308 17.45 -3.09 -11.70
C HIS A 308 16.37 -2.01 -11.59
N GLN A 309 16.11 -1.32 -12.69
CA GLN A 309 15.00 -0.40 -12.82
C GLN A 309 14.37 -0.48 -14.20
N ARG A 310 13.06 -0.23 -14.27
CA ARG A 310 12.35 -0.23 -15.54
C ARG A 310 11.19 0.76 -15.56
N GLN A 311 10.99 1.38 -16.72
CA GLN A 311 9.81 2.17 -17.03
C GLN A 311 8.60 1.25 -17.29
N ILE A 312 7.45 1.60 -16.73
CA ILE A 312 6.22 0.80 -16.82
C ILE A 312 5.33 1.28 -17.97
N THR A 313 5.14 2.58 -18.06
CA THR A 313 4.20 3.24 -18.97
C THR A 313 4.93 4.15 -19.95
N ASP A 314 4.25 4.59 -21.01
CA ASP A 314 4.77 5.59 -21.95
C ASP A 314 3.90 6.86 -21.92
N ARG A 315 3.85 7.51 -20.74
CA ARG A 315 3.04 8.72 -20.52
C ARG A 315 3.50 9.87 -21.40
N LYS A 316 2.58 10.78 -21.72
CA LYS A 316 2.82 11.95 -22.60
C LYS A 316 2.57 13.30 -21.92
N THR A 317 1.85 13.32 -20.82
CA THR A 317 1.37 14.52 -20.14
C THR A 317 2.33 14.91 -19.02
N PRO A 318 2.99 16.08 -19.14
CA PRO A 318 3.91 16.55 -18.11
C PRO A 318 3.15 17.03 -16.87
N PHE A 319 3.76 16.88 -15.71
CA PHE A 319 3.33 17.54 -14.48
C PHE A 319 4.55 17.77 -13.58
N THR A 320 4.39 18.61 -12.57
CA THR A 320 5.43 18.84 -11.55
C THR A 320 4.85 18.75 -10.16
N LEU A 321 5.59 18.08 -9.28
CA LEU A 321 5.31 18.03 -7.85
C LEU A 321 5.65 19.37 -7.18
N LYS A 322 6.60 20.14 -7.75
CA LYS A 322 7.23 21.32 -7.16
C LYS A 322 6.26 22.20 -6.37
N GLY A 323 6.60 22.49 -5.11
CA GLY A 323 5.77 23.28 -4.20
C GLY A 323 5.49 22.57 -2.88
N GLY A 324 4.40 22.98 -2.22
CA GLY A 324 4.02 22.56 -0.88
C GLY A 324 2.63 21.96 -0.78
N GLY A 325 2.39 21.23 0.32
CA GLY A 325 1.08 20.69 0.71
C GLY A 325 0.59 19.53 -0.16
N THR A 326 -0.55 18.96 0.23
CA THR A 326 -1.24 17.92 -0.55
C THR A 326 -1.72 18.49 -1.88
N LYS A 327 -1.43 17.83 -3.00
CA LYS A 327 -1.90 18.22 -4.34
C LYS A 327 -2.76 17.11 -4.93
N MET A 328 -3.69 17.49 -5.80
CA MET A 328 -4.27 16.53 -6.75
C MET A 328 -3.22 16.22 -7.82
N ILE A 329 -2.42 15.19 -7.56
CA ILE A 329 -1.43 14.71 -8.53
C ILE A 329 -2.18 13.99 -9.67
N PRO A 330 -1.87 14.27 -10.96
CA PRO A 330 -2.55 13.64 -12.11
C PRO A 330 -2.46 12.12 -12.16
N ILE A 331 -1.48 11.56 -11.44
CA ILE A 331 -1.24 10.14 -11.32
C ILE A 331 -1.20 9.71 -9.85
N ALA A 332 -1.70 8.51 -9.56
CA ALA A 332 -1.65 7.91 -8.23
C ALA A 332 -0.28 7.31 -7.93
N ARG A 333 0.14 7.32 -6.66
CA ARG A 333 1.23 6.45 -6.21
C ARG A 333 0.81 4.98 -6.33
N PRO A 334 1.71 4.09 -6.78
CA PRO A 334 1.34 2.74 -7.22
C PRO A 334 1.31 1.70 -6.09
N ARG A 335 0.63 0.57 -6.36
CA ARG A 335 0.77 -0.72 -5.64
C ARG A 335 1.21 -1.81 -6.61
N ILE A 336 1.91 -2.81 -6.10
CA ILE A 336 2.32 -3.98 -6.88
C ILE A 336 2.07 -5.27 -6.09
N VAL A 337 1.81 -6.33 -6.83
CA VAL A 337 1.96 -7.73 -6.38
C VAL A 337 2.78 -8.50 -7.40
N VAL A 338 3.55 -9.48 -6.92
CA VAL A 338 4.56 -10.18 -7.72
C VAL A 338 4.48 -11.69 -7.46
N GLU A 339 4.63 -12.48 -8.52
CA GLU A 339 4.76 -13.95 -8.49
C GLU A 339 5.87 -14.36 -9.45
N ASP A 340 6.98 -14.92 -8.96
CA ASP A 340 8.08 -15.46 -9.80
C ASP A 340 8.55 -14.54 -10.95
N GLY A 341 8.61 -13.22 -10.68
CA GLY A 341 8.98 -12.20 -11.67
C GLY A 341 7.84 -11.69 -12.55
N GLU A 342 6.66 -12.32 -12.52
CA GLU A 342 5.41 -11.77 -13.04
C GLU A 342 4.92 -10.64 -12.13
N VAL A 343 4.57 -9.48 -12.72
CA VAL A 343 4.20 -8.27 -11.99
C VAL A 343 2.83 -7.79 -12.40
N PHE A 344 1.98 -7.52 -11.41
CA PHE A 344 0.73 -6.77 -11.57
C PHE A 344 0.90 -5.41 -10.89
N TYR A 345 0.98 -4.35 -11.70
CA TYR A 345 1.27 -2.99 -11.27
C TYR A 345 0.01 -2.14 -11.35
N ILE A 346 -0.52 -1.75 -10.19
CA ILE A 346 -1.79 -1.04 -10.06
C ILE A 346 -1.53 0.45 -9.91
N PHE A 347 -2.25 1.23 -10.72
CA PHE A 347 -2.10 2.67 -10.78
C PHE A 347 -3.40 3.36 -11.21
N ARG A 348 -3.38 4.69 -11.26
CA ARG A 348 -4.43 5.54 -11.80
C ARG A 348 -3.78 6.74 -12.48
N ASP A 349 -4.25 7.11 -13.66
CA ASP A 349 -3.65 8.18 -14.47
C ASP A 349 -4.73 9.00 -15.17
N GLU A 350 -4.60 10.33 -15.16
CA GLU A 350 -5.46 11.26 -15.89
C GLU A 350 -5.49 10.96 -17.40
N GLU A 351 -4.36 10.51 -17.99
CA GLU A 351 -4.30 10.11 -19.42
C GLU A 351 -5.25 8.96 -19.75
N ARG A 352 -5.67 8.20 -18.73
CA ARG A 352 -6.59 7.07 -18.84
C ARG A 352 -7.99 7.41 -18.29
N GLY A 353 -8.28 8.69 -18.10
CA GLY A 353 -9.54 9.15 -17.51
C GLY A 353 -9.63 8.89 -16.00
N SER A 354 -8.49 8.79 -15.31
CA SER A 354 -8.40 8.52 -13.87
C SER A 354 -9.13 7.23 -13.46
N ARG A 355 -9.11 6.20 -14.33
CA ARG A 355 -9.62 4.86 -14.04
C ARG A 355 -8.64 4.08 -13.18
N VAL A 356 -9.12 3.07 -12.46
CA VAL A 356 -8.25 2.04 -11.89
C VAL A 356 -7.58 1.33 -13.06
N SER A 357 -6.26 1.34 -13.12
CA SER A 357 -5.49 0.80 -14.23
C SER A 357 -4.47 -0.22 -13.73
N MET A 358 -4.15 -1.19 -14.59
CA MET A 358 -3.16 -2.23 -14.31
C MET A 358 -2.19 -2.33 -15.48
N ALA A 359 -0.90 -2.27 -15.20
CA ALA A 359 0.15 -2.70 -16.10
C ALA A 359 0.63 -4.10 -15.67
N HIS A 360 0.72 -5.01 -16.63
CA HIS A 360 1.10 -6.40 -16.40
C HIS A 360 2.32 -6.76 -17.24
N ALA A 361 3.26 -7.49 -16.64
CA ALA A 361 4.38 -8.10 -17.32
C ALA A 361 4.59 -9.51 -16.76
N SER A 362 4.65 -10.53 -17.63
CA SER A 362 4.91 -11.92 -17.23
C SER A 362 6.34 -12.15 -16.71
N ASP A 363 7.26 -11.22 -17.03
CA ASP A 363 8.62 -11.16 -16.53
C ASP A 363 9.02 -9.69 -16.46
N VAL A 364 9.35 -9.21 -15.26
CA VAL A 364 9.68 -7.81 -14.98
C VAL A 364 10.85 -7.30 -15.83
N GLY A 365 11.82 -8.16 -16.12
CA GLY A 365 13.09 -7.82 -16.77
C GLY A 365 12.96 -7.71 -18.29
N ILE A 366 12.12 -8.54 -18.92
CA ILE A 366 12.08 -8.65 -20.39
C ILE A 366 10.70 -8.44 -21.03
N SER A 367 9.60 -8.76 -20.36
CA SER A 367 8.28 -8.77 -21.00
C SER A 367 7.76 -7.36 -21.26
N LYS A 368 7.09 -7.11 -22.38
CA LYS A 368 6.40 -5.83 -22.59
C LYS A 368 5.30 -5.65 -21.53
N TRP A 369 5.05 -4.40 -21.15
CA TRP A 369 3.94 -4.06 -20.27
C TRP A 369 2.63 -3.99 -21.06
N THR A 370 1.66 -4.80 -20.68
CA THR A 370 0.27 -4.71 -21.17
C THR A 370 -0.54 -3.87 -20.20
N ILE A 371 -1.16 -2.80 -20.68
CA ILE A 371 -1.93 -1.86 -19.85
C ILE A 371 -3.42 -2.06 -20.10
N THR A 372 -4.17 -2.24 -19.02
CA THR A 372 -5.64 -2.42 -19.03
C THR A 372 -6.29 -1.55 -17.97
N ASP A 373 -7.53 -1.12 -18.22
CA ASP A 373 -8.34 -0.46 -17.19
C ASP A 373 -9.19 -1.53 -16.48
N LEU A 374 -9.21 -1.47 -15.15
CA LEU A 374 -9.99 -2.37 -14.26
C LEU A 374 -11.36 -1.78 -13.90
N THR A 375 -11.59 -0.50 -14.20
CA THR A 375 -12.89 0.16 -14.08
C THR A 375 -13.19 0.89 -15.39
N ASP A 376 -14.47 0.97 -15.75
CA ASP A 376 -14.93 1.80 -16.87
C ASP A 376 -15.21 3.26 -16.44
N PHE A 377 -15.32 3.51 -15.13
CA PHE A 377 -15.50 4.82 -14.50
C PHE A 377 -14.21 5.37 -13.86
N SER A 378 -14.18 6.70 -13.73
CA SER A 378 -13.12 7.44 -13.05
C SER A 378 -13.22 7.29 -11.53
N VAL A 379 -12.08 7.14 -10.87
CA VAL A 379 -11.93 7.19 -9.41
C VAL A 379 -11.20 8.45 -8.93
N ASP A 380 -10.94 9.38 -9.85
CA ASP A 380 -10.38 10.71 -9.63
C ASP A 380 -9.12 10.71 -8.73
N ALA A 381 -9.19 11.15 -7.47
CA ALA A 381 -8.03 11.28 -6.58
C ALA A 381 -7.57 9.95 -5.94
N TRP A 382 -8.26 8.85 -6.21
CA TRP A 382 -7.95 7.53 -5.65
C TRP A 382 -6.51 7.09 -5.92
N GLU A 383 -5.93 6.44 -4.91
CA GLU A 383 -4.69 5.67 -4.96
C GLU A 383 -4.92 4.24 -4.44
N PRO A 384 -4.21 3.24 -5.00
CA PRO A 384 -4.41 1.84 -4.65
C PRO A 384 -3.97 1.49 -3.23
N SER A 385 -4.82 0.72 -2.56
CA SER A 385 -4.47 -0.19 -1.46
C SER A 385 -5.13 -1.54 -1.74
N HIS A 386 -4.51 -2.63 -1.29
CA HIS A 386 -4.95 -3.98 -1.60
C HIS A 386 -4.86 -4.89 -0.38
N ASP A 387 -5.54 -6.03 -0.46
CA ASP A 387 -5.47 -7.08 0.55
C ASP A 387 -4.14 -7.85 0.45
N THR A 388 -3.14 -7.40 1.20
CA THR A 388 -1.79 -7.97 1.17
C THR A 388 -1.78 -9.44 1.58
N GLU A 389 -2.59 -9.80 2.58
CA GLU A 389 -2.58 -11.14 3.15
C GLU A 389 -3.34 -12.11 2.24
N LEU A 390 -4.39 -11.66 1.54
CA LEU A 390 -5.04 -12.47 0.52
C LEU A 390 -4.11 -12.78 -0.65
N TRP A 391 -3.27 -11.83 -1.08
CA TRP A 391 -2.26 -12.09 -2.11
C TRP A 391 -1.26 -13.16 -1.65
N LYS A 392 -0.68 -13.00 -0.45
CA LYS A 392 0.30 -13.93 0.11
C LYS A 392 -0.25 -15.34 0.32
N LYS A 393 -1.54 -15.47 0.67
CA LYS A 393 -2.14 -16.76 1.05
C LYS A 393 -2.88 -17.45 -0.09
N GLN A 394 -3.44 -16.70 -1.04
CA GLN A 394 -4.32 -17.25 -2.07
C GLN A 394 -4.03 -16.75 -3.49
N ARG A 395 -3.04 -15.87 -3.69
CA ARG A 395 -2.76 -15.24 -4.99
C ARG A 395 -4.00 -14.64 -5.62
N LYS A 396 -4.85 -13.99 -4.80
CA LYS A 396 -5.99 -13.21 -5.28
C LYS A 396 -5.73 -11.76 -4.97
N LEU A 397 -5.86 -10.91 -6.00
CA LEU A 397 -5.67 -9.48 -5.87
C LEU A 397 -7.04 -8.80 -5.69
N HIS A 398 -7.30 -8.35 -4.47
CA HIS A 398 -8.48 -7.57 -4.12
C HIS A 398 -8.07 -6.14 -3.78
N LEU A 399 -8.65 -5.15 -4.49
CA LEU A 399 -8.36 -3.73 -4.31
C LEU A 399 -9.47 -3.03 -3.54
N PHE A 400 -9.11 -2.11 -2.64
CA PHE A 400 -10.05 -1.12 -2.12
C PHE A 400 -10.27 -0.05 -3.19
N VAL A 401 -11.50 0.11 -3.67
CA VAL A 401 -11.84 1.06 -4.74
C VAL A 401 -12.97 1.99 -4.29
N GLN A 402 -12.77 3.29 -4.41
CA GLN A 402 -13.78 4.30 -4.13
C GLN A 402 -13.47 5.54 -4.97
N HIS A 403 -14.49 6.17 -5.55
CA HIS A 403 -14.32 7.50 -6.15
C HIS A 403 -14.18 8.55 -5.04
N THR A 404 -13.06 9.27 -5.05
CA THR A 404 -12.76 10.34 -4.10
C THR A 404 -12.19 11.53 -4.84
N ARG A 405 -12.43 12.74 -4.32
CA ARG A 405 -11.77 13.96 -4.79
C ARG A 405 -10.68 14.38 -3.82
N GLN A 406 -9.83 15.30 -4.24
CA GLN A 406 -8.86 15.96 -3.37
C GLN A 406 -8.71 17.42 -3.81
N GLY A 407 -8.98 18.36 -2.91
CA GLY A 407 -8.61 19.75 -3.14
C GLY A 407 -7.12 19.98 -2.86
N ASP A 408 -6.50 20.91 -3.57
CA ASP A 408 -5.11 21.31 -3.33
C ASP A 408 -4.95 22.01 -1.98
N GLY A 409 -3.83 21.76 -1.31
CA GLY A 409 -3.48 22.35 -0.01
C GLY A 409 -4.38 21.88 1.12
N GLU A 410 -4.64 20.57 1.22
CA GLU A 410 -5.49 19.94 2.27
C GLU A 410 -6.94 20.47 2.25
N ARG A 411 -7.44 20.90 1.09
CA ARG A 411 -8.81 21.38 0.92
C ARG A 411 -9.76 20.24 0.55
N THR A 412 -11.02 20.41 0.91
CA THR A 412 -12.11 19.53 0.47
C THR A 412 -12.59 19.92 -0.93
N ALA A 413 -13.11 18.94 -1.66
CA ALA A 413 -13.84 19.15 -2.91
C ALA A 413 -15.22 18.49 -2.77
N GLU A 414 -16.25 19.31 -2.56
CA GLU A 414 -17.60 18.84 -2.20
C GLU A 414 -18.19 17.91 -3.25
N ILE A 415 -18.53 16.69 -2.82
CA ILE A 415 -19.32 15.69 -3.55
C ILE A 415 -20.08 14.80 -2.56
N ASP A 416 -21.16 14.18 -3.04
CA ASP A 416 -21.86 13.15 -2.26
C ASP A 416 -20.93 11.97 -1.92
N PRO A 417 -21.18 11.25 -0.80
CA PRO A 417 -20.43 10.06 -0.48
C PRO A 417 -20.57 9.00 -1.57
N GLN A 418 -19.45 8.44 -2.02
CA GLN A 418 -19.40 7.47 -3.10
C GLN A 418 -19.31 6.05 -2.55
N MET A 419 -19.77 5.09 -3.35
CA MET A 419 -19.71 3.68 -3.00
C MET A 419 -18.25 3.22 -2.86
N VAL A 420 -17.96 2.55 -1.75
CA VAL A 420 -16.75 1.74 -1.56
C VAL A 420 -17.00 0.36 -2.16
N TYR A 421 -16.03 -0.13 -2.91
CA TYR A 421 -16.02 -1.46 -3.50
C TYR A 421 -14.77 -2.22 -3.06
N VAL A 422 -14.89 -3.55 -3.02
CA VAL A 422 -13.76 -4.43 -3.24
C VAL A 422 -13.77 -4.86 -4.70
N LEU A 423 -12.73 -4.50 -5.45
CA LEU A 423 -12.53 -4.96 -6.82
C LEU A 423 -11.72 -6.26 -6.78
N GLU A 424 -12.38 -7.36 -7.11
CA GLU A 424 -11.78 -8.70 -7.25
C GLU A 424 -11.25 -8.80 -8.69
N THR A 425 -9.92 -8.73 -8.86
CA THR A 425 -9.31 -8.69 -10.19
C THR A 425 -9.25 -10.09 -10.79
N ASP A 426 -9.63 -10.23 -12.07
CA ASP A 426 -9.20 -11.38 -12.85
C ASP A 426 -7.82 -11.12 -13.46
N MET A 427 -6.86 -11.92 -13.02
CA MET A 427 -5.47 -11.81 -13.43
C MET A 427 -5.19 -12.58 -14.72
N ASN A 428 -6.16 -13.38 -15.21
CA ASN A 428 -6.04 -14.10 -16.47
C ASN A 428 -6.40 -13.25 -17.68
N ILE A 429 -6.90 -12.01 -17.50
CA ILE A 429 -7.35 -11.13 -18.59
C ILE A 429 -6.24 -10.86 -19.62
N ASN A 430 -4.97 -11.05 -19.26
CA ASN A 430 -3.82 -10.77 -20.13
C ASN A 430 -2.79 -11.93 -20.19
N LYS A 431 -3.15 -13.15 -19.75
CA LYS A 431 -2.29 -14.34 -19.87
C LYS A 431 -2.43 -15.03 -21.24
#